data_AF-Q4J8D9-F1
#
_entry.id   AF-Q4J8D9-F1
#
_cell.length_a   1.000
_cell.length_b   1.000
_cell.length_c   1.000
_cell.angle_alpha   90.00
_cell.angle_beta   90.00
_cell.angle_gamma   90.00
#
_symmetry.space_group_name_H-M   'P 1'
#
loop_
_entity.id
_entity.type
_entity.pdbx_description
1 polymer ?
#
loop_
_entity_poly.entity_id
_entity_poly.type
_entity_poly.pdbx_seq_one_letter_code
_entity_poly.pdbx_strand_id
1 'polypeptide(L)'
;MNKRLYLVLAIIVILITAVGVYASESSYKTTIQVNNLGGSTVDGKYVLEVQVIVNYGPFGGSQPLASAPIWLYYNGKYLNQTSTNNQGIAIFYVQPGNYTVFFTTFKLTKSITVNGNTEVTLNYAYLKV
;
A
#
# COMPACT_ATOMS: atom_id res chain seq x y z
N MET A 1 -14.91 -22.46 -45.02
CA MET A 1 -14.45 -22.09 -43.66
C MET A 1 -13.07 -22.70 -43.42
N ASN A 2 -12.02 -21.89 -43.28
CA ASN A 2 -10.64 -22.38 -43.30
C ASN A 2 -10.16 -22.83 -41.92
N LYS A 3 -10.34 -24.12 -41.59
CA LYS A 3 -10.06 -24.70 -40.26
C LYS A 3 -8.65 -24.39 -39.73
N ARG A 4 -7.66 -24.28 -40.61
CA ARG A 4 -6.28 -23.90 -40.26
C ARG A 4 -6.18 -22.45 -39.74
N LEU A 5 -6.94 -21.53 -40.32
CA LEU A 5 -6.96 -20.13 -39.89
C LEU A 5 -7.55 -20.01 -38.48
N TYR A 6 -8.64 -20.72 -38.18
CA TYR A 6 -9.23 -20.73 -36.83
C TYR A 6 -8.30 -21.36 -35.79
N LEU A 7 -7.57 -22.41 -36.15
CA LEU A 7 -6.60 -23.03 -35.25
C LEU A 7 -5.47 -22.04 -34.89
N VAL A 8 -4.94 -21.34 -35.89
CA VAL A 8 -3.90 -20.31 -35.67
C VAL A 8 -4.43 -19.17 -34.80
N LEU A 9 -5.64 -18.68 -35.08
CA LEU A 9 -6.27 -17.63 -34.28
C LEU A 9 -6.52 -18.08 -32.83
N ALA A 10 -6.96 -19.32 -32.62
CA ALA A 10 -7.16 -19.86 -31.28
C ALA A 10 -5.86 -19.94 -30.47
N ILE A 11 -4.75 -20.36 -31.11
CA ILE A 11 -3.43 -20.39 -30.47
C ILE A 11 -2.97 -18.98 -30.08
N ILE A 12 -3.17 -17.99 -30.95
CA ILE A 12 -2.84 -16.59 -30.66
C ILE A 12 -3.64 -16.08 -29.45
N VAL A 13 -4.95 -16.35 -29.40
CA VAL A 13 -5.81 -15.96 -28.27
C VAL A 13 -5.32 -16.61 -26.97
N ILE A 14 -4.97 -17.90 -26.99
CA ILE A 14 -4.46 -18.60 -25.81
C ILE A 14 -3.15 -17.97 -25.32
N LEU A 15 -2.22 -17.66 -26.22
CA LEU A 15 -0.95 -17.03 -25.87
C LEU A 15 -1.15 -15.63 -25.27
N ILE A 16 -2.00 -14.80 -25.86
CA ILE A 16 -2.32 -13.47 -25.34
C ILE A 16 -2.99 -13.58 -23.96
N THR A 17 -3.90 -14.53 -23.79
CA THR A 17 -4.59 -14.76 -22.51
C THR A 17 -3.61 -15.22 -21.43
N ALA A 18 -2.72 -16.16 -21.74
CA ALA A 18 -1.71 -16.66 -20.80
C ALA A 18 -0.75 -15.55 -20.35
N VAL A 19 -0.28 -14.72 -21.28
CA VAL A 19 0.57 -13.56 -20.97
C VAL A 19 -0.18 -12.54 -20.11
N GLY A 20 -1.44 -12.25 -20.45
CA GLY A 20 -2.28 -11.33 -19.68
C GLY A 20 -2.51 -11.79 -18.24
N VAL A 21 -2.83 -13.08 -18.04
CA VAL A 21 -3.00 -13.67 -16.70
C VAL A 21 -1.70 -13.59 -15.91
N TYR A 22 -0.57 -14.03 -16.49
CA TYR A 22 0.73 -14.00 -15.81
C TYR A 22 1.16 -12.58 -15.40
N ALA A 23 1.01 -11.59 -16.29
CA ALA A 23 1.32 -10.19 -15.98
C ALA A 23 0.42 -9.62 -14.87
N SER A 24 -0.86 -10.01 -14.84
CA SER A 24 -1.80 -9.56 -13.82
C SER A 24 -1.53 -10.17 -12.43
N GLU A 25 -1.16 -11.44 -12.34
CA GLU A 25 -0.80 -12.08 -11.07
C GLU A 25 0.46 -11.50 -10.44
N SER A 26 1.47 -11.20 -11.25
CA SER A 26 2.76 -10.69 -10.75
C SER A 26 2.67 -9.29 -10.12
N SER A 27 1.71 -8.47 -10.55
CA SER A 27 1.53 -7.07 -10.11
C SER A 27 0.55 -6.90 -8.94
N TYR A 28 -0.29 -7.89 -8.66
CA TYR A 28 -1.30 -7.80 -7.61
C TYR A 28 -0.80 -8.34 -6.26
N LYS A 29 -0.14 -7.49 -5.47
CA LYS A 29 0.41 -7.88 -4.16
C LYS A 29 0.27 -6.77 -3.12
N THR A 30 0.10 -7.16 -1.86
CA THR A 30 0.16 -6.22 -0.74
C THR A 30 1.59 -5.71 -0.57
N THR A 31 1.77 -4.39 -0.55
CA THR A 31 3.08 -3.75 -0.37
C THR A 31 3.01 -2.63 0.66
N ILE A 32 4.11 -2.43 1.39
CA ILE A 32 4.27 -1.29 2.30
C ILE A 32 5.56 -0.57 1.91
N GLN A 33 5.40 0.65 1.41
CA GLN A 33 6.48 1.51 0.96
C GLN A 33 6.74 2.61 1.99
N VAL A 34 7.99 3.07 2.07
CA VAL A 34 8.42 4.12 2.98
C VAL A 34 9.24 5.11 2.18
N ASN A 35 8.75 6.33 2.08
CA ASN A 35 9.39 7.42 1.36
C ASN A 35 9.84 8.48 2.35
N ASN A 36 11.14 8.80 2.33
CA ASN A 36 11.68 9.92 3.10
C ASN A 36 11.63 11.17 2.23
N LEU A 37 10.83 12.14 2.65
CA LEU A 37 10.59 13.40 1.97
C LEU A 37 11.57 14.50 2.44
N GLY A 38 12.39 14.21 3.46
CA GLY A 38 13.33 15.16 4.04
C GLY A 38 12.63 16.32 4.76
N GLY A 39 13.18 17.51 4.64
CA GLY A 39 12.62 18.73 5.24
C GLY A 39 13.09 19.01 6.67
N SER A 40 12.66 20.17 7.19
CA SER A 40 13.00 20.66 8.53
C SER A 40 11.92 20.29 9.54
N THR A 41 12.32 20.15 10.80
CA THR A 41 11.35 19.98 11.89
C THR A 41 10.60 21.28 12.15
N VAL A 42 9.35 21.16 12.58
CA VAL A 42 8.58 22.25 13.20
C VAL A 42 8.37 21.85 14.65
N ASP A 43 8.80 22.68 15.58
CA ASP A 43 8.79 22.39 17.03
C ASP A 43 9.43 21.04 17.41
N GLY A 44 10.53 20.69 16.73
CA GLY A 44 11.28 19.45 16.97
C GLY A 44 10.58 18.18 16.48
N LYS A 45 9.50 18.31 15.69
CA LYS A 45 8.74 17.18 15.13
C LYS A 45 8.80 17.17 13.60
N TYR A 46 8.78 15.96 13.04
CA TYR A 46 8.55 15.68 11.64
C TYR A 46 7.11 15.22 11.42
N VAL A 47 6.65 15.37 10.18
CA VAL A 47 5.39 14.81 9.71
C VAL A 47 5.61 13.35 9.32
N LEU A 48 4.90 12.44 9.97
CA LEU A 48 4.74 11.07 9.53
C LEU A 48 3.34 10.92 8.93
N GLU A 49 3.30 10.83 7.61
CA GLU A 49 2.08 10.55 6.86
C GLU A 49 1.95 9.04 6.63
N VAL A 50 0.79 8.47 6.96
CA VAL A 50 0.48 7.07 6.71
C VAL A 50 -0.71 7.01 5.79
N GLN A 51 -0.49 6.51 4.58
CA GLN A 51 -1.53 6.34 3.57
C GLN A 51 -1.94 4.88 3.43
N VAL A 52 -3.24 4.63 3.31
CA VAL A 52 -3.82 3.31 3.12
C VAL A 52 -4.67 3.30 1.86
N ILE A 53 -4.26 2.46 0.91
CA ILE A 53 -4.93 2.24 -0.36
C ILE A 53 -5.30 0.76 -0.45
N VAL A 54 -6.54 0.48 -0.83
CA VAL A 54 -7.02 -0.88 -1.12
C VAL A 54 -7.06 -1.06 -2.63
N ASN A 55 -6.38 -2.08 -3.12
CA ASN A 55 -6.35 -2.50 -4.50
C ASN A 55 -7.30 -3.70 -4.70
N TYR A 56 -8.34 -3.51 -5.51
CA TYR A 56 -9.35 -4.52 -5.82
C TYR A 56 -9.02 -5.37 -7.05
N GLY A 57 -7.79 -5.24 -7.56
CA GLY A 57 -7.27 -6.05 -8.66
C GLY A 57 -7.41 -5.36 -10.02
N PRO A 58 -7.01 -6.06 -11.10
CA PRO A 58 -6.86 -5.49 -12.44
C PRO A 58 -8.15 -4.90 -13.04
N PHE A 59 -9.32 -5.32 -12.55
CA PHE A 59 -10.63 -4.85 -13.02
C PHE A 59 -11.38 -4.00 -11.98
N GLY A 60 -10.89 -3.94 -10.74
CA GLY A 60 -11.55 -3.22 -9.64
C GLY A 60 -10.91 -1.87 -9.30
N GLY A 61 -9.70 -1.60 -9.81
CA GLY A 61 -8.95 -0.37 -9.52
C GLY A 61 -8.47 -0.31 -8.07
N SER A 62 -8.10 0.89 -7.62
CA SER A 62 -7.66 1.16 -6.25
C SER A 62 -8.42 2.33 -5.64
N GLN A 63 -8.65 2.27 -4.34
CA GLN A 63 -9.33 3.33 -3.60
C GLN A 63 -8.66 3.57 -2.24
N PRO A 64 -8.61 4.83 -1.78
CA PRO A 64 -8.19 5.13 -0.42
C PRO A 64 -9.15 4.52 0.59
N LEU A 65 -8.63 3.98 1.70
CA LEU A 65 -9.47 3.47 2.78
C LEU A 65 -9.63 4.52 3.87
N ALA A 66 -10.84 5.08 3.98
CA ALA A 66 -11.20 6.01 5.04
C ALA A 66 -11.48 5.31 6.38
N SER A 67 -11.31 6.04 7.48
CA SER A 67 -11.58 5.58 8.86
C SER A 67 -10.83 4.31 9.26
N ALA A 68 -9.70 4.02 8.62
CA ALA A 68 -8.84 2.90 9.00
C ALA A 68 -8.02 3.26 10.25
N PRO A 69 -8.14 2.50 11.36
CA PRO A 69 -7.36 2.76 12.57
C PRO A 69 -5.88 2.41 12.38
N ILE A 70 -5.03 3.42 12.55
CA ILE A 70 -3.57 3.32 12.51
C ILE A 70 -3.01 3.53 13.91
N TRP A 71 -2.27 2.55 14.40
CA TRP A 71 -1.60 2.63 15.69
C TRP A 71 -0.12 2.87 15.48
N LEU A 72 0.44 3.75 16.29
CA LEU A 72 1.85 4.10 16.25
C LEU A 72 2.52 3.69 17.55
N TYR A 73 3.63 2.98 17.42
CA TYR A 73 4.49 2.59 18.52
C TYR A 73 5.83 3.29 18.38
N TYR A 74 6.42 3.70 19.51
CA TYR A 74 7.76 4.25 19.60
C TYR A 74 8.62 3.34 20.45
N ASN A 75 9.73 2.85 19.90
CA ASN A 75 10.62 1.88 20.57
C ASN A 75 9.86 0.70 21.21
N GLY A 76 8.88 0.15 20.48
CA GLY A 76 8.07 -1.01 20.91
C GLY A 76 6.94 -0.71 21.90
N LYS A 77 6.77 0.54 22.36
CA LYS A 77 5.68 0.95 23.25
C LYS A 77 4.61 1.69 22.46
N TYR A 78 3.34 1.45 22.78
CA TYR A 78 2.24 2.22 22.21
C TYR A 78 2.45 3.71 22.49
N LEU A 79 2.36 4.53 21.44
CA LEU A 79 2.51 5.98 21.54
C LEU A 79 1.16 6.68 21.36
N ASN A 80 0.52 6.45 20.21
CA ASN A 80 -0.76 7.08 19.87
C ASN A 80 -1.48 6.30 18.77
N GLN A 81 -2.74 6.66 18.48
CA GLN A 81 -3.51 6.19 17.34
C GLN A 81 -4.25 7.35 16.66
N THR A 82 -4.52 7.20 15.37
CA THR A 82 -5.50 8.03 14.67
C THR A 82 -6.17 7.18 13.57
N SER A 83 -7.16 7.75 12.89
CA SER A 83 -7.83 7.11 11.75
C SER A 83 -7.53 7.86 10.46
N THR A 84 -7.50 7.15 9.35
CA THR A 84 -7.35 7.76 8.03
C THR A 84 -8.56 8.63 7.67
N ASN A 85 -8.32 9.73 6.97
CA ASN A 85 -9.37 10.59 6.40
C ASN A 85 -9.95 10.00 5.09
N ASN A 86 -10.80 10.76 4.39
CA ASN A 86 -11.43 10.32 3.13
C ASN A 86 -10.44 10.02 1.99
N GLN A 87 -9.22 10.57 2.06
CA GLN A 87 -8.12 10.31 1.15
C GLN A 87 -7.24 9.14 1.60
N GLY A 88 -7.62 8.43 2.67
CA GLY A 88 -6.89 7.29 3.19
C GLY A 88 -5.64 7.68 3.96
N ILE A 89 -5.53 8.93 4.41
CA ILE A 89 -4.33 9.50 5.04
C ILE A 89 -4.55 9.71 6.53
N ALA A 90 -3.61 9.22 7.34
CA ALA A 90 -3.45 9.48 8.76
C ALA A 90 -2.14 10.24 9.00
N ILE A 91 -2.18 11.32 9.79
CA ILE A 91 -1.01 12.18 10.05
C ILE A 91 -0.60 12.09 11.52
N PHE A 92 0.70 11.94 11.75
CA PHE A 92 1.31 12.03 13.07
C PHE A 92 2.42 13.09 13.06
N TYR A 93 2.56 13.83 14.16
CA TYR A 93 3.68 14.74 14.38
C TYR A 93 4.60 14.14 15.44
N VAL A 94 5.79 13.72 15.03
CA VAL A 94 6.64 12.83 15.82
C VAL A 94 8.08 13.34 15.88
N GLN A 95 8.76 13.09 16.99
CA GLN A 95 10.19 13.38 17.10
C GLN A 95 11.00 12.38 16.24
N PRO A 96 12.25 12.69 15.88
CA PRO A 96 13.11 11.74 15.19
C PRO A 96 13.27 10.44 16.00
N GLY A 97 13.27 9.29 15.33
CA GLY A 97 13.52 7.99 15.98
C GLY A 97 12.86 6.81 15.29
N ASN A 98 12.81 5.67 15.99
CA ASN A 98 12.31 4.41 15.46
C ASN A 98 10.86 4.16 15.87
N TYR A 99 10.02 3.93 14.88
CA TYR A 99 8.59 3.73 15.05
C TYR A 99 8.14 2.41 14.42
N THR A 100 7.03 1.89 14.92
CA THR A 100 6.29 0.82 14.24
C THR A 100 4.88 1.32 13.94
N VAL A 101 4.54 1.36 12.66
CA VAL A 101 3.19 1.63 12.18
C VAL A 101 2.43 0.31 12.14
N PHE A 102 1.29 0.25 12.81
CA PHE A 102 0.41 -0.90 12.82
C PHE A 102 -0.90 -0.55 12.11
N PHE A 103 -1.12 -1.22 10.97
CA PHE A 103 -2.33 -1.15 10.18
C PHE A 103 -3.36 -2.13 10.75
N THR A 104 -4.11 -1.68 11.75
CA THR A 104 -4.94 -2.55 12.61
C THR A 104 -5.97 -3.34 11.81
N THR A 105 -6.64 -2.73 10.83
CA THR A 105 -7.62 -3.38 9.95
C THR A 105 -7.07 -4.63 9.27
N PHE A 106 -5.80 -4.58 8.84
CA PHE A 106 -5.16 -5.64 8.09
C PHE A 106 -4.23 -6.52 8.93
N LYS A 107 -4.02 -6.15 10.20
CA LYS A 107 -3.07 -6.79 11.12
C LYS A 107 -1.64 -6.83 10.56
N LEU A 108 -1.21 -5.76 9.90
CA LEU A 108 0.13 -5.62 9.32
C LEU A 108 0.94 -4.57 10.08
N THR A 109 2.23 -4.82 10.26
CA THR A 109 3.16 -3.89 10.93
C THR A 109 4.30 -3.50 10.01
N LYS A 110 4.76 -2.25 10.10
CA LYS A 110 5.99 -1.78 9.46
C LYS A 110 6.83 -0.99 10.44
N SER A 111 8.05 -1.46 10.69
CA SER A 111 9.07 -0.67 11.39
C SER A 111 9.72 0.32 10.44
N ILE A 112 9.87 1.55 10.91
CA ILE A 112 10.43 2.69 10.17
C ILE A 112 11.36 3.50 11.08
N THR A 113 12.30 4.20 10.47
CA THR A 113 13.09 5.25 11.15
C THR A 113 12.67 6.58 10.56
N VAL A 114 12.20 7.49 11.42
CA VAL A 114 11.83 8.85 11.05
C VAL A 114 13.00 9.77 11.39
N ASN A 115 13.64 10.31 10.35
CA ASN A 115 14.72 11.31 10.44
C ASN A 115 14.46 12.51 9.51
N GLY A 116 13.24 12.63 9.00
CA GLY A 116 12.72 13.63 8.08
C GLY A 116 11.20 13.45 7.97
N ASN A 117 10.51 14.35 7.27
CA ASN A 117 9.13 14.10 6.88
C ASN A 117 9.07 12.78 6.10
N THR A 118 8.17 11.89 6.50
CA THR A 118 8.15 10.51 6.03
C THR A 118 6.74 10.14 5.63
N GLU A 119 6.60 9.51 4.47
CA GLU A 119 5.35 8.90 4.00
C GLU A 119 5.47 7.38 4.07
N VAL A 120 4.46 6.72 4.62
CA VAL A 120 4.33 5.26 4.64
C VAL A 120 3.05 4.88 3.94
N THR A 121 3.17 4.20 2.80
CA THR A 121 2.02 3.83 1.98
C THR A 121 1.81 2.33 2.02
N LEU A 122 0.69 1.90 2.59
CA LEU A 122 0.17 0.54 2.45
C LEU A 122 -0.72 0.49 1.22
N ASN A 123 -0.30 -0.28 0.21
CA ASN A 123 -1.14 -0.71 -0.89
C ASN A 123 -1.56 -2.15 -0.63
N TYR A 124 -2.79 -2.35 -0.15
CA TYR A 124 -3.32 -3.65 0.26
C TYR A 124 -4.05 -4.34 -0.89
N ALA A 125 -3.62 -5.56 -1.23
CA ALA A 125 -4.33 -6.42 -2.17
C ALA A 125 -5.54 -7.07 -1.46
N TYR A 126 -6.75 -6.63 -1.80
CA TYR A 126 -8.01 -7.10 -1.21
C TYR A 126 -8.30 -8.59 -1.39
N LEU A 127 -8.10 -9.12 -2.60
CA LEU A 127 -8.32 -10.52 -2.92
C LEU A 127 -7.13 -11.32 -2.39
N LYS A 128 -7.41 -12.29 -1.52
CA LYS A 128 -6.43 -13.31 -1.16
C LYS A 128 -6.36 -14.27 -2.34
N VAL A 129 -5.26 -14.21 -3.09
CA VAL A 129 -4.91 -15.26 -4.06
C VAL A 129 -4.34 -16.45 -3.31
#